data_AF-A0AAW6HZ05-F1
#
_entry.id   AF-A0AAW6HZ05-F1
#
_cell.length_a   1.000
_cell.length_b   1.000
_cell.length_c   1.000
_cell.angle_alpha   90.00
_cell.angle_beta   90.00
_cell.angle_gamma   90.00
#
_symmetry.space_group_name_H-M   'P 1'
#
loop_
_entity.id
_entity.type
_entity.pdbx_description
1 polymer ?
#
loop_
_entity_poly.entity_id
_entity_poly.type
_entity_poly.pdbx_seq_one_letter_code
_entity_poly.pdbx_strand_id
1 'polypeptide(L)'
;MAEAAVVGFPHPIKGQGIYAYVTLITGETPSEALHQELLTRVRKEIGAIAIPDHVQWTPNLPKTRSGKIMRRILRKIAENAPDQLGDTSTLADPSIVDLLLNERLKH
;
A
#
# COMPACT_ATOMS: atom_id res chain seq x y z
N MET A 1 -5.16 -4.37 -12.36
CA MET A 1 -5.26 -3.85 -10.98
C MET A 1 -6.70 -3.43 -10.73
N ALA A 2 -7.28 -3.86 -9.62
CA ALA A 2 -8.58 -3.34 -9.20
C ALA A 2 -8.40 -1.93 -8.62
N GLU A 3 -7.46 -1.77 -7.67
CA GLU A 3 -7.19 -0.52 -6.98
C GLU A 3 -5.74 -0.46 -6.47
N ALA A 4 -5.23 0.75 -6.26
CA ALA A 4 -3.94 0.96 -5.61
C ALA A 4 -3.96 2.22 -4.74
N ALA A 5 -3.17 2.22 -3.67
CA ALA A 5 -2.93 3.38 -2.83
C ALA A 5 -1.43 3.52 -2.56
N VAL A 6 -0.91 4.72 -2.79
CA VAL A 6 0.52 5.05 -2.62
C VAL A 6 0.68 6.04 -1.47
N VAL A 7 1.65 5.77 -0.60
CA VAL A 7 2.03 6.63 0.53
C VAL A 7 3.55 6.73 0.63
N GLY A 8 4.03 7.75 1.34
CA GLY A 8 5.43 7.84 1.72
C GLY A 8 5.74 7.01 2.96
N PHE A 9 7.00 6.59 3.08
CA PHE A 9 7.57 6.07 4.32
C PHE A 9 8.96 6.66 4.57
N PRO A 10 9.47 6.69 5.81
CA PRO A 10 10.82 7.14 6.11
C PRO A 10 11.86 6.23 5.46
N HIS A 11 12.70 6.80 4.59
CA HIS A 11 13.75 6.05 3.90
C HIS A 11 15.12 6.65 4.24
N PRO A 12 16.12 5.85 4.69
CA PRO A 12 17.39 6.38 5.20
C PRO A 12 18.20 7.19 4.18
N ILE A 13 18.14 6.80 2.90
CA ILE A 13 18.87 7.49 1.81
C ILE A 13 18.03 8.59 1.14
N LYS A 14 16.77 8.30 0.79
CA LYS A 14 15.91 9.20 0.02
C LYS A 14 15.18 10.24 0.88
N GLY A 15 15.22 10.11 2.21
CA GLY A 15 14.35 10.81 3.15
C GLY A 15 12.94 10.22 3.16
N GLN A 16 12.29 10.17 1.98
CA GLN A 16 10.98 9.57 1.79
C GLN A 16 11.02 8.52 0.66
N GLY A 17 10.67 7.29 0.98
CA GLY A 17 10.45 6.22 0.01
C GLY A 17 9.00 6.11 -0.42
N ILE A 18 8.74 5.34 -1.48
CA ILE A 18 7.41 5.12 -2.06
C ILE A 18 6.91 3.72 -1.67
N TYR A 19 5.79 3.67 -0.95
CA TYR A 19 5.12 2.43 -0.56
C TYR A 19 3.78 2.32 -1.30
N ALA A 20 3.59 1.27 -2.09
CA ALA A 20 2.38 1.01 -2.85
C ALA A 20 1.62 -0.21 -2.28
N TYR A 21 0.37 -0.01 -1.93
CA TYR A 21 -0.59 -1.06 -1.62
C TYR A 21 -1.41 -1.35 -2.86
N VAL A 22 -1.44 -2.60 -3.31
CA VAL A 22 -2.04 -2.97 -4.60
C VAL A 22 -3.02 -4.11 -4.42
N THR A 23 -4.24 -3.90 -4.90
CA THR A 23 -5.29 -4.92 -4.97
C THR A 23 -5.45 -5.37 -6.41
N LEU A 24 -5.27 -6.69 -6.61
CA LEU A 24 -5.47 -7.32 -7.91
C LEU A 24 -6.96 -7.46 -8.22
N ILE A 25 -7.27 -7.59 -9.51
CA ILE A 25 -8.64 -7.94 -9.93
C ILE A 25 -8.94 -9.38 -9.51
N THR A 26 -10.21 -9.69 -9.27
CA THR A 26 -10.64 -11.04 -8.89
C THR A 26 -10.15 -12.07 -9.92
N GLY A 27 -9.52 -13.15 -9.43
CA GLY A 27 -8.97 -14.24 -10.26
C GLY A 27 -7.49 -14.11 -10.59
N GLU A 28 -6.85 -12.98 -10.30
CA GLU A 28 -5.41 -12.80 -10.42
C GLU A 28 -4.71 -13.08 -9.09
N THR A 29 -3.54 -13.73 -9.14
CA THR A 29 -2.70 -13.99 -7.96
C THR A 29 -1.37 -13.25 -8.08
N PRO A 30 -0.83 -12.69 -6.98
CA PRO A 30 0.49 -12.07 -7.01
C PRO A 30 1.55 -13.01 -7.57
N SER A 31 2.39 -12.48 -8.46
CA SER A 31 3.53 -13.19 -9.01
C SER A 31 4.70 -12.24 -9.24
N GLU A 32 5.91 -12.78 -9.33
CA GLU A 32 7.09 -11.98 -9.63
C GLU A 32 6.98 -11.31 -11.01
N ALA A 33 6.38 -11.99 -11.98
CA ALA A 33 6.14 -11.43 -13.31
C ALA A 33 5.25 -10.18 -13.24
N LEU A 34 4.13 -10.25 -12.49
CA LEU A 34 3.24 -9.12 -12.28
C LEU A 34 3.91 -7.97 -11.51
N HIS A 35 4.76 -8.31 -10.54
CA HIS A 35 5.54 -7.33 -9.79
C HIS A 35 6.49 -6.55 -10.72
N GLN A 36 7.26 -7.25 -11.56
CA GLN A 36 8.17 -6.60 -12.51
C GLN A 36 7.43 -5.79 -13.58
N GLU A 37 6.29 -6.29 -14.06
CA GLU A 37 5.44 -5.55 -15.00
C GLU A 37 4.96 -4.22 -14.40
N LEU A 38 4.52 -4.25 -13.14
CA LEU A 38 4.09 -3.06 -12.40
C LEU A 38 5.20 -2.02 -12.31
N LEU A 39 6.40 -2.41 -11.88
CA LEU A 39 7.54 -1.49 -11.76
C LEU A 39 7.94 -0.91 -13.13
N THR A 40 7.97 -1.76 -14.16
CA THR A 40 8.27 -1.36 -15.54
C THR A 40 7.25 -0.34 -16.06
N ARG A 41 5.97 -0.58 -15.78
CA ARG A 41 4.90 0.33 -16.17
C ARG A 41 5.01 1.69 -15.49
N VAL A 42 5.23 1.72 -14.18
CA VAL A 42 5.42 2.98 -13.44
C VAL A 42 6.63 3.75 -13.97
N ARG A 43 7.75 3.04 -14.23
CA ARG A 43 8.93 3.64 -14.82
C ARG A 43 8.66 4.25 -16.20
N LYS A 44 7.86 3.57 -17.03
CA LYS A 44 7.51 4.03 -18.38
C LYS A 44 6.57 5.23 -18.34
N GLU A 45 5.57 5.23 -17.46
CA GLU A 45 4.53 6.27 -17.40
C GLU A 45 4.98 7.54 -16.67
N ILE A 46 5.79 7.41 -15.62
CA ILE A 46 6.19 8.54 -14.76
C ILE A 46 7.71 8.74 -14.75
N GLY A 47 8.47 7.66 -14.66
CA GLY A 47 9.95 7.72 -14.65
C GLY A 47 10.57 6.94 -13.49
N ALA A 48 11.91 6.86 -13.50
CA ALA A 48 12.67 6.09 -12.53
C ALA A 48 12.47 6.56 -11.08
N ILE A 49 12.19 7.85 -10.87
CA ILE A 49 11.99 8.45 -9.55
C ILE A 49 10.69 8.01 -8.87
N ALA A 50 9.71 7.51 -9.64
CA ALA A 50 8.39 7.16 -9.14
C ALA A 50 8.20 5.66 -8.91
N ILE A 51 9.23 4.86 -9.19
CA ILE A 51 9.20 3.41 -8.98
C ILE A 51 9.02 3.17 -7.46
N PRO A 52 7.97 2.42 -7.06
CA PRO A 52 7.78 2.06 -5.66
C PRO A 52 8.98 1.31 -5.10
N ASP A 53 9.43 1.69 -3.91
CA ASP A 53 10.44 0.94 -3.16
C ASP A 53 9.84 -0.33 -2.57
N HIS A 54 8.56 -0.27 -2.21
CA HIS A 54 7.79 -1.37 -1.64
C HIS A 54 6.46 -1.51 -2.34
N VAL A 55 6.13 -2.74 -2.72
CA VAL A 55 4.81 -3.13 -3.26
C VAL A 55 4.24 -4.21 -2.35
N GLN A 56 3.18 -3.89 -1.63
CA GLN A 56 2.44 -4.84 -0.82
C GLN A 56 1.13 -5.20 -1.53
N TRP A 57 0.99 -6.47 -1.87
CA TRP A 57 -0.26 -7.02 -2.36
C TRP A 57 -1.25 -7.12 -1.22
N THR A 58 -2.52 -6.75 -1.46
CA THR A 58 -3.56 -6.80 -0.44
C THR A 58 -4.92 -7.12 -1.06
N PRO A 59 -5.77 -7.95 -0.41
CA PRO A 59 -7.10 -8.28 -0.92
C PRO A 59 -8.03 -7.06 -1.01
N ASN A 60 -7.85 -6.06 -0.15
CA ASN A 60 -8.60 -4.80 -0.16
C ASN A 60 -7.81 -3.67 0.53
N LEU A 61 -8.30 -2.44 0.40
CA LEU A 61 -7.74 -1.26 1.06
C LEU A 61 -8.65 -0.80 2.21
N PRO A 62 -8.09 -0.20 3.28
CA PRO A 62 -8.87 0.32 4.39
C PRO A 62 -9.75 1.47 3.88
N LYS A 63 -11.04 1.19 3.78
CA LYS A 63 -12.05 2.11 3.28
C LYS A 63 -13.08 2.40 4.35
N THR A 64 -13.52 3.64 4.41
CA THR A 64 -14.72 4.02 5.18
C THR A 64 -15.97 3.34 4.58
N ARG A 65 -17.08 3.33 5.33
CA ARG A 65 -18.38 2.84 4.82
C ARG A 65 -18.89 3.56 3.57
N SER A 66 -18.38 4.76 3.26
CA SER A 66 -18.67 5.49 2.02
C SER A 66 -17.68 5.21 0.88
N GLY A 67 -16.74 4.27 1.07
CA GLY A 67 -15.77 3.86 0.06
C GLY A 67 -14.48 4.68 0.01
N LYS A 68 -14.36 5.75 0.81
CA LYS A 68 -13.13 6.57 0.85
C LYS A 68 -11.97 5.77 1.44
N ILE A 69 -10.87 5.67 0.69
CA ILE A 69 -9.60 5.08 1.15
C ILE A 69 -8.99 5.95 2.27
N MET A 70 -8.71 5.33 3.41
CA MET A 70 -8.10 5.97 4.57
C MET A 70 -6.57 5.93 4.48
N ARG A 71 -5.99 6.72 3.55
CA ARG A 71 -4.53 6.79 3.32
C ARG A 71 -3.71 7.10 4.58
N ARG A 72 -4.31 7.75 5.58
CA ARG A 72 -3.68 8.01 6.88
C ARG A 72 -3.27 6.72 7.59
N ILE A 73 -4.13 5.69 7.56
CA ILE A 73 -3.86 4.36 8.15
C ILE A 73 -2.70 3.70 7.40
N LEU A 74 -2.80 3.65 6.06
CA LEU A 74 -1.75 3.10 5.20
C LEU A 74 -0.38 3.75 5.44
N ARG A 75 -0.34 5.07 5.64
CA ARG A 75 0.89 5.79 5.97
C ARG A 75 1.47 5.35 7.31
N LYS A 76 0.63 5.20 8.35
CA LYS A 76 1.08 4.77 9.68
C LYS A 76 1.57 3.33 9.71
N ILE A 77 0.96 2.45 8.93
CA ILE A 77 1.46 1.09 8.70
C ILE A 77 2.84 1.13 8.01
N ALA A 78 2.98 1.95 6.95
CA ALA A 78 4.24 2.10 6.24
C ALA A 78 5.33 2.81 7.08
N GLU A 79 4.96 3.66 8.05
CA GLU A 79 5.88 4.30 9.01
C GLU A 79 6.29 3.36 10.17
N ASN A 80 5.84 2.09 10.19
CA ASN A 80 6.01 1.17 11.32
C ASN A 80 5.46 1.73 12.66
N ALA A 81 4.41 2.55 12.62
CA ALA A 81 3.80 3.22 13.78
C ALA A 81 2.32 2.79 14.00
N PRO A 82 2.04 1.50 14.29
CA PRO A 82 0.69 0.98 14.46
C PRO A 82 -0.08 1.58 15.65
N ASP A 83 0.64 2.03 16.67
CA ASP A 83 0.09 2.73 17.84
C ASP A 83 -0.50 4.10 17.48
N GLN A 84 -0.15 4.65 16.31
CA GLN A 84 -0.57 5.97 15.85
C GLN A 84 -1.69 5.95 14.80
N LEU A 85 -2.38 4.81 14.64
CA LEU A 85 -3.45 4.65 13.64
C LEU A 85 -4.70 5.49 13.92
N GLY A 86 -4.84 6.05 15.13
CA GLY A 86 -6.00 6.85 15.53
C GLY A 86 -7.33 6.08 15.41
N ASP A 87 -8.43 6.80 15.21
CA ASP A 87 -9.75 6.18 15.12
C ASP A 87 -9.95 5.40 13.79
N THR A 88 -10.34 4.13 13.93
CA THR A 88 -10.64 3.17 12.86
C THR A 88 -12.11 2.75 12.82
N SER A 89 -12.96 3.27 13.71
CA SER A 89 -14.38 2.89 13.85
C SER A 89 -15.23 3.15 12.59
N THR A 90 -14.77 4.05 11.73
CA THR A 90 -15.45 4.41 10.47
C THR A 90 -15.13 3.48 9.30
N LEU A 91 -14.19 2.54 9.48
CA LEU A 91 -13.88 1.54 8.47
C LEU A 91 -15.07 0.62 8.20
N ALA A 92 -15.25 0.27 6.93
CA ALA A 92 -16.21 -0.75 6.52
C ALA A 92 -15.78 -2.14 7.02
N ASP A 93 -14.47 -2.38 6.98
CA ASP A 93 -13.83 -3.61 7.45
C ASP A 93 -12.58 -3.21 8.25
N PRO A 94 -12.63 -3.26 9.60
CA PRO A 94 -11.47 -2.98 10.43
C PRO A 94 -10.37 -4.06 10.35
N SER A 95 -10.72 -5.30 10.01
CA SER A 95 -9.77 -6.43 10.04
C SER A 95 -8.64 -6.31 9.02
N ILE A 96 -8.87 -5.53 7.94
CA ILE A 96 -7.84 -5.23 6.95
C ILE A 96 -6.63 -4.51 7.55
N VAL A 97 -6.81 -3.77 8.65
CA VAL A 97 -5.71 -3.08 9.32
C VAL A 97 -4.71 -4.09 9.87
N ASP A 98 -5.20 -5.14 10.54
CA ASP A 98 -4.36 -6.19 11.12
C ASP A 98 -3.67 -7.00 10.04
N LEU A 99 -4.37 -7.34 8.95
CA LEU A 99 -3.78 -8.02 7.79
C LEU A 99 -2.63 -7.19 7.21
N LEU A 100 -2.88 -5.91 6.93
CA LEU A 100 -1.85 -5.02 6.38
C LEU A 100 -0.66 -4.85 7.31
N LEU A 101 -0.88 -4.82 8.62
CA LEU A 101 0.18 -4.74 9.62
C LEU A 101 1.05 -5.99 9.66
N ASN A 102 0.45 -7.17 9.53
CA ASN A 102 1.14 -8.45 9.57
C ASN A 102 1.95 -8.70 8.29
N GLU A 103 1.43 -8.26 7.15
CA GLU A 103 2.06 -8.46 5.83
C GLU A 103 2.96 -7.29 5.40
N ARG A 104 3.17 -6.29 6.26
CA ARG A 104 3.96 -5.10 5.90
C ARG A 104 5.41 -5.46 5.61
N LEU A 105 5.97 -4.77 4.61
CA LEU A 105 7.38 -4.88 4.23
C LEU A 105 8.22 -4.07 5.21
N LYS A 106 9.05 -4.77 5.99
CA LYS A 106 9.96 -4.17 6.97
C LYS A 106 11.15 -3.51 6.25
N HIS A 107 11.57 -2.37 6.77
CA HIS A 107 12.67 -1.55 6.33
C HIS A 107 13.32 -0.87 7.54
#